data_AF-A0A1C4G8Y4-F1
#
_entry.id   AF-A0A1C4G8Y4-F1
#
_cell.length_a   1.000
_cell.length_b   1.000
_cell.length_c   1.000
_cell.angle_alpha   90.00
_cell.angle_beta   90.00
_cell.angle_gamma   90.00
#
_symmetry.space_group_name_H-M   'P 1'
#
loop_
_entity.id
_entity.type
_entity.pdbx_description
1 polymer ?
#
loop_
_entity_poly.entity_id
_entity_poly.type
_entity_poly.pdbx_seq_one_letter_code
_entity_poly.pdbx_strand_id
1 'polypeptide(L)'
;MVFSVIEDLPLFEKRNISILPPGWIAFYEHQVKAHGIAATKSWMENQVYLSLGYFLSACASMGLDATPMEGINRNAYKQLLSQSEYAPLFAVTVGYADASDLNHPTVLPKSRFDLDDVVQSI
;
A
#
# COMPACT_ATOMS: atom_id res chain seq x y z
N MET A 1 -4.46 -7.49 8.81
CA MET A 1 -3.04 -7.15 8.56
C MET A 1 -2.88 -5.64 8.54
N VAL A 2 -1.74 -5.11 8.98
CA VAL A 2 -1.45 -3.65 8.95
C VAL A 2 -0.20 -3.46 8.10
N PHE A 3 -0.28 -2.55 7.14
CA PHE A 3 0.81 -2.23 6.23
C PHE A 3 1.41 -0.90 6.64
N SER A 4 2.73 -0.87 6.75
CA SER A 4 3.47 0.25 7.30
C SER A 4 4.66 0.61 6.41
N VAL A 5 5.06 1.87 6.44
CA VAL A 5 6.26 2.39 5.77
C VAL A 5 7.32 2.77 6.80
N ILE A 6 8.60 2.69 6.46
CA ILE A 6 9.68 3.23 7.29
C ILE A 6 9.52 4.76 7.34
N GLU A 7 9.54 5.34 8.55
CA GLU A 7 9.31 6.77 8.75
C GLU A 7 10.57 7.61 8.60
N ASP A 8 11.72 7.03 8.99
CA ASP A 8 13.04 7.65 8.94
C ASP A 8 13.74 7.38 7.61
N LEU A 9 14.05 8.44 6.88
CA LEU A 9 14.64 8.34 5.55
C LEU A 9 16.07 7.77 5.58
N PRO A 10 16.99 8.21 6.46
CA PRO A 10 18.30 7.58 6.61
C PRO A 10 18.23 6.07 6.88
N LEU A 11 17.30 5.62 7.73
CA LEU A 11 17.08 4.22 8.01
C LEU A 11 16.59 3.46 6.76
N PHE A 12 15.62 4.03 6.04
CA PHE A 12 15.14 3.46 4.78
C PHE A 12 16.27 3.30 3.76
N GLU A 13 17.12 4.32 3.59
CA GLU A 13 18.25 4.26 2.66
C GLU A 13 19.26 3.18 3.07
N LYS A 14 19.62 3.16 4.36
CA LYS A 14 20.55 2.17 4.92
C LYS A 14 20.04 0.73 4.79
N ARG A 15 18.73 0.50 4.86
CA ARG A 15 18.14 -0.84 4.87
C ARG A 15 17.68 -1.31 3.49
N ASN A 16 16.92 -0.48 2.78
CA ASN A 16 16.19 -0.87 1.58
C ASN A 16 16.96 -0.53 0.31
N ILE A 17 17.63 0.63 0.28
CA ILE A 17 18.36 1.08 -0.91
C ILE A 17 19.74 0.43 -0.97
N SER A 18 20.43 0.27 0.17
CA SER A 18 21.80 -0.27 0.22
C SER A 18 21.96 -1.70 -0.32
N ILE A 19 20.89 -2.48 -0.35
CA ILE A 19 20.88 -3.86 -0.85
C ILE A 19 20.60 -3.95 -2.36
N LEU A 20 20.25 -2.82 -3.00
CA LEU A 20 19.90 -2.81 -4.40
C LEU A 20 21.15 -2.87 -5.29
N PRO A 21 21.05 -3.43 -6.50
CA PRO A 21 22.14 -3.34 -7.48
C PRO A 21 22.52 -1.88 -7.79
N PRO A 22 23.78 -1.59 -8.18
CA PRO A 22 24.27 -0.22 -8.37
C PRO A 22 23.40 0.67 -9.27
N GLY A 23 22.84 0.10 -10.35
CA GLY A 23 21.94 0.85 -11.25
C GLY A 23 20.64 1.31 -10.59
N TRP A 24 20.11 0.52 -9.65
CA TRP A 24 18.91 0.87 -8.89
C TRP A 24 19.18 1.86 -7.77
N ILE A 25 20.38 1.81 -7.17
CA ILE A 25 20.84 2.85 -6.25
C ILE A 25 20.93 4.19 -6.98
N ALA A 26 21.58 4.21 -8.15
CA ALA A 26 21.68 5.41 -8.98
C ALA A 26 20.29 5.94 -9.40
N PHE A 27 19.36 5.05 -9.76
CA PHE A 27 17.97 5.43 -10.03
C PHE A 27 17.34 6.12 -8.82
N TYR A 28 17.43 5.52 -7.63
CA TYR A 28 16.87 6.13 -6.41
C TYR A 28 17.48 7.51 -6.15
N GLU A 29 18.80 7.66 -6.24
CA GLU A 29 19.49 8.92 -5.98
C GLU A 29 19.07 10.02 -6.96
N HIS A 30 19.08 9.72 -8.25
CA HIS A 30 18.86 10.71 -9.31
C HIS A 30 17.38 10.96 -9.63
N GLN A 31 16.53 9.94 -9.55
CA GLN A 31 15.12 10.01 -9.98
C GLN A 31 14.15 10.14 -8.81
N VAL A 32 14.51 9.72 -7.60
CA VAL A 32 13.62 9.80 -6.44
C VAL A 32 14.12 10.86 -5.46
N LYS A 33 15.29 10.63 -4.87
CA LYS A 33 15.86 11.47 -3.80
C LYS A 33 16.10 12.91 -4.26
N ALA A 34 16.50 13.11 -5.51
CA ALA A 34 16.72 14.44 -6.09
C ALA A 34 15.48 15.36 -6.07
N HIS A 35 14.27 14.80 -5.99
CA HIS A 35 13.02 15.56 -5.91
C HIS A 35 12.68 16.02 -4.47
N GLY A 36 13.56 15.75 -3.50
CA GLY A 36 13.43 16.22 -2.12
C GLY A 36 12.70 15.26 -1.19
N ILE A 37 12.73 15.59 0.11
CA ILE A 37 12.30 14.69 1.19
C ILE A 37 10.81 14.33 1.09
N ALA A 38 9.94 15.31 0.83
CA ALA A 38 8.49 15.08 0.76
C ALA A 38 8.12 14.16 -0.41
N ALA A 39 8.68 14.41 -1.60
CA ALA A 39 8.47 13.56 -2.77
C ALA A 39 9.02 12.15 -2.55
N THR A 40 10.19 12.03 -1.92
CA THR A 40 10.79 10.73 -1.57
C THR A 40 9.91 9.94 -0.61
N LYS A 41 9.39 10.57 0.44
CA LYS A 41 8.48 9.92 1.39
C LYS A 41 7.18 9.47 0.73
N SER A 42 6.59 10.31 -0.13
CA SER A 42 5.41 9.92 -0.91
C SER A 42 5.71 8.74 -1.84
N TRP A 43 6.87 8.75 -2.51
CA TRP A 43 7.31 7.62 -3.33
C TRP A 43 7.45 6.32 -2.51
N MET A 44 8.00 6.39 -1.29
CA MET A 44 8.11 5.24 -0.39
C MET A 44 6.73 4.68 -0.01
N GLU A 45 5.77 5.56 0.33
CA GLU A 45 4.39 5.16 0.64
C GLU A 45 3.73 4.47 -0.56
N ASN A 46 3.91 5.03 -1.76
CA ASN A 46 3.38 4.45 -3.00
C ASN A 46 3.87 3.02 -3.25
N GLN A 47 5.10 2.67 -2.84
CA GLN A 47 5.58 1.27 -2.96
C GLN A 47 4.77 0.31 -2.08
N VAL A 48 4.33 0.77 -0.90
CA VAL A 48 3.45 -0.02 -0.03
C VAL A 48 2.06 -0.15 -0.64
N TYR A 49 1.53 0.91 -1.27
CA TYR A 49 0.25 0.85 -2.01
C TYR A 49 0.30 -0.04 -3.25
N LEU A 50 1.42 -0.10 -3.96
CA LEU A 50 1.59 -1.09 -5.05
C LEU A 50 1.43 -2.51 -4.50
N SER A 51 2.01 -2.80 -3.33
CA SER A 51 1.87 -4.10 -2.68
C SER A 51 0.41 -4.43 -2.32
N LEU A 52 -0.41 -3.43 -2.01
CA LEU A 52 -1.83 -3.61 -1.72
C LEU A 52 -2.59 -4.17 -2.92
N GLY A 53 -2.32 -3.67 -4.14
CA GLY A 53 -2.97 -4.14 -5.36
C GLY A 53 -2.71 -5.64 -5.60
N TYR A 54 -1.46 -6.07 -5.44
CA TYR A 54 -1.09 -7.49 -5.50
C TYR A 54 -1.73 -8.30 -4.38
N PHE A 55 -1.72 -7.78 -3.15
CA PHE A 55 -2.28 -8.45 -1.99
C PHE A 55 -3.78 -8.74 -2.13
N LEU A 56 -4.58 -7.73 -2.52
CA LEU A 56 -6.02 -7.90 -2.71
C LEU A 56 -6.34 -8.88 -3.85
N SER A 57 -5.57 -8.82 -4.94
CA SER A 57 -5.72 -9.76 -6.06
C SER A 57 -5.39 -11.19 -5.64
N ALA A 58 -4.34 -11.36 -4.82
CA ALA A 58 -3.97 -12.66 -4.26
C ALA A 58 -5.06 -13.22 -3.34
N CYS A 59 -5.59 -12.41 -2.41
CA CYS A 59 -6.72 -12.82 -1.55
C CYS A 59 -7.91 -13.32 -2.39
N ALA A 60 -8.33 -12.55 -3.39
CA ALA A 60 -9.43 -12.94 -4.28
C ALA A 60 -9.13 -14.25 -5.03
N SER A 61 -7.90 -14.44 -5.53
CA SER A 61 -7.50 -15.67 -6.21
C SER A 61 -7.53 -16.91 -5.30
N MET A 62 -7.37 -16.71 -3.99
CA MET A 62 -7.45 -17.75 -2.97
C MET A 62 -8.88 -17.96 -2.44
N GLY A 63 -9.87 -17.23 -2.97
CA GLY A 63 -11.25 -17.28 -2.47
C GLY A 63 -11.45 -16.62 -1.11
N LEU A 64 -10.55 -15.70 -0.74
CA LEU A 64 -10.63 -14.92 0.49
C LEU A 64 -11.20 -13.54 0.20
N ASP A 65 -12.12 -13.11 1.05
CA ASP A 65 -12.61 -11.74 1.10
C ASP A 65 -11.59 -10.85 1.81
N ALA A 66 -11.39 -9.65 1.28
CA ALA A 66 -10.48 -8.68 1.87
C ALA A 66 -11.05 -7.25 1.79
N THR A 67 -10.91 -6.50 2.88
CA THR A 67 -11.32 -5.08 2.92
C THR A 67 -10.13 -4.21 3.32
N PRO A 68 -9.60 -3.38 2.40
CA PRO A 68 -8.60 -2.37 2.73
C PRO A 68 -9.26 -1.17 3.42
N MET A 69 -8.57 -0.58 4.40
CA MET A 69 -9.06 0.53 5.22
C MET A 69 -7.95 1.54 5.50
N GLU A 70 -8.14 2.77 5.03
CA GLU A 70 -7.29 3.93 5.39
C GLU A 70 -7.84 4.71 6.59
N GLY A 71 -9.15 4.58 6.87
CA GLY A 71 -9.86 5.24 7.96
C GLY A 71 -9.51 4.69 9.36
N ILE A 72 -8.24 4.39 9.61
CA ILE A 72 -7.73 3.85 10.86
C ILE A 72 -7.03 4.93 11.69
N ASN A 73 -7.00 4.77 13.02
CA ASN A 73 -6.18 5.61 13.89
C ASN A 73 -4.72 5.15 13.83
N ARG A 74 -3.95 5.72 12.89
CA ARG A 74 -2.54 5.37 12.66
C ARG A 74 -1.68 5.46 13.93
N ASN A 75 -1.92 6.44 14.79
CA ASN A 75 -1.18 6.61 16.05
C ASN A 75 -1.50 5.50 17.06
N ALA A 76 -2.77 5.15 17.22
CA ALA A 76 -3.17 4.03 18.08
C ALA A 76 -2.57 2.70 17.59
N TYR A 77 -2.61 2.45 16.27
CA TYR A 77 -1.96 1.28 15.68
C TYR A 77 -0.44 1.26 15.91
N LYS A 78 0.25 2.40 15.72
CA LYS A 78 1.69 2.50 15.95
C LYS A 78 2.06 2.17 17.40
N GLN A 79 1.27 2.66 18.36
CA GLN A 79 1.44 2.36 19.78
C GLN A 79 1.18 0.88 20.08
N LEU A 80 0.06 0.32 19.59
CA LEU A 80 -0.32 -1.07 19.82
C LEU A 80 0.69 -2.07 19.24
N LEU A 81 1.22 -1.80 18.05
CA LEU A 81 2.16 -2.68 17.37
C LEU A 81 3.61 -2.51 17.86
N SER A 82 3.88 -1.53 18.74
CA SER A 82 5.23 -1.20 19.23
C SER A 82 6.26 -0.98 18.12
N GLN A 83 5.84 -0.44 16.97
CA GLN A 83 6.71 -0.20 15.82
C GLN A 83 7.18 1.25 15.80
N SER A 84 8.30 1.55 16.47
CA SER A 84 8.83 2.92 16.55
C SER A 84 9.35 3.45 15.20
N GLU A 85 9.94 2.58 14.38
CA GLU A 85 10.58 2.93 13.10
C GLU A 85 9.60 3.00 11.91
N TYR A 86 8.37 2.53 12.10
CA TYR A 86 7.38 2.41 11.05
C TYR A 86 6.14 3.26 11.33
N ALA A 87 5.55 3.79 10.27
CA ALA A 87 4.27 4.45 10.29
C ALA A 87 3.22 3.56 9.59
N PRO A 88 2.15 3.13 10.28
CA PRO A 88 1.02 2.45 9.63
C PRO A 88 0.46 3.32 8.49
N LEU A 89 0.02 2.75 7.38
CA LEU A 89 -0.64 3.46 6.28
C LEU A 89 -2.11 3.05 6.18
N PHE A 90 -2.34 1.75 6.04
CA PHE A 90 -3.66 1.15 5.94
C PHE A 90 -3.68 -0.23 6.62
N ALA A 91 -4.88 -0.68 6.95
CA ALA A 91 -5.13 -2.05 7.39
C ALA A 91 -5.93 -2.81 6.34
N VAL A 92 -5.75 -4.12 6.28
CA VAL A 92 -6.56 -5.01 5.45
C VAL A 92 -7.09 -6.14 6.31
N THR A 93 -8.40 -6.27 6.44
CA THR A 93 -9.02 -7.48 6.98
C THR A 93 -9.05 -8.54 5.89
N VAL A 94 -8.84 -9.80 6.27
CA VAL A 94 -8.85 -10.94 5.34
C VAL A 94 -9.58 -12.09 6.01
N GLY A 95 -10.47 -12.75 5.29
CA GLY A 95 -11.24 -13.88 5.80
C GLY A 95 -12.36 -14.26 4.85
N TYR A 96 -13.51 -14.61 5.41
CA TYR A 96 -14.73 -14.86 4.66
C TYR A 96 -15.77 -13.83 5.11
N ALA A 97 -16.48 -13.25 4.15
CA ALA A 97 -17.55 -12.31 4.41
C ALA A 97 -18.67 -13.00 5.20
N ASP A 98 -19.29 -12.23 6.09
CA ASP A 98 -20.50 -12.68 6.76
C ASP A 98 -21.64 -12.81 5.74
N ALA A 99 -22.56 -13.76 5.95
CA ALA A 99 -23.71 -13.94 5.07
C ALA A 99 -24.62 -12.69 4.97
N SER A 100 -24.53 -11.80 5.95
CA SER A 100 -25.26 -10.53 5.99
C SER A 100 -24.50 -9.34 5.40
N ASP A 101 -23.32 -9.53 4.82
CA ASP A 101 -22.57 -8.45 4.16
C ASP A 101 -23.25 -7.97 2.88
N LEU A 102 -23.98 -6.86 2.99
CA LEU A 102 -24.69 -6.23 1.87
C LEU A 102 -23.74 -5.64 0.81
N ASN A 103 -22.47 -5.38 1.15
CA ASN A 103 -21.49 -4.85 0.21
C ASN A 103 -20.78 -5.97 -0.58
N HIS A 104 -21.05 -7.23 -0.27
CA HIS A 104 -20.42 -8.34 -0.95
C HIS A 104 -20.81 -8.33 -2.46
N PRO A 105 -19.87 -8.57 -3.39
CA PRO A 105 -20.13 -8.43 -4.83
C PRO A 105 -21.22 -9.35 -5.42
N THR A 106 -21.58 -10.41 -4.71
CA THR A 106 -22.71 -11.29 -5.10
C THR A 106 -24.07 -10.69 -4.75
N VAL A 107 -24.11 -9.70 -3.85
CA VAL A 107 -25.31 -8.98 -3.41
C VAL A 107 -25.39 -7.61 -4.08
N LEU A 108 -24.30 -6.84 -4.01
CA LEU A 108 -24.18 -5.51 -4.60
C LEU A 108 -23.12 -5.51 -5.72
N PRO A 109 -23.53 -5.40 -7.00
CA PRO A 109 -22.60 -5.35 -8.12
C PRO A 109 -21.58 -4.20 -8.00
N LYS A 110 -20.36 -4.42 -8.46
CA LYS A 110 -19.31 -3.39 -8.46
C LYS A 110 -19.67 -2.28 -9.45
N SER A 111 -19.54 -1.04 -9.03
CA SER A 111 -19.65 0.14 -9.90
C SER A 111 -18.26 0.67 -10.26
N ARG A 112 -18.04 1.03 -11.53
CA ARG A 112 -16.83 1.67 -12.08
C ARG A 112 -17.25 2.68 -13.14
N PHE A 113 -16.40 3.64 -13.44
CA PHE A 113 -16.56 4.49 -14.63
C PHE A 113 -16.53 3.66 -15.90
N ASP A 114 -17.14 4.18 -16.97
CA ASP A 114 -17.10 3.54 -18.28
C ASP A 114 -15.67 3.57 -18.84
N LEU A 115 -15.35 2.60 -19.70
CA LEU A 115 -13.98 2.43 -20.21
C LEU A 115 -13.47 3.69 -20.94
N ASP A 116 -14.35 4.31 -21.72
CA ASP A 116 -14.05 5.52 -22.50
C ASP A 116 -13.76 6.75 -21.62
N ASP A 117 -14.19 6.74 -20.36
CA ASP A 117 -13.88 7.81 -19.39
C ASP A 117 -12.48 7.67 -18.77
N VAL A 118 -11.88 6.47 -18.82
CA VAL A 118 -10.66 6.14 -18.07
C VAL A 118 -9.52 5.57 -18.92
N VAL A 119 -9.76 5.17 -20.16
CA VAL A 119 -8.73 4.65 -21.08
C VAL A 119 -8.71 5.47 -22.37
N GLN A 120 -7.53 6.03 -22.67
CA GLN A 120 -7.26 6.66 -23.95
C GLN A 120 -6.31 5.77 -24.78
N SER A 121 -6.77 5.30 -25.92
CA SER A 121 -5.95 4.57 -26.90
C SER A 121 -5.26 5.55 -27.85
N ILE A 122 -3.97 5.33 -28.12
CA ILE A 122 -3.16 6.08 -29.09
C ILE A 122 -2.71 5.19 -30.25
#